data_AF-A0A523K193-F1
#
_entry.id   AF-A0A523K193-F1
#
_cell.length_a   1.000
_cell.length_b   1.000
_cell.length_c   1.000
_cell.angle_alpha   90.00
_cell.angle_beta   90.00
_cell.angle_gamma   90.00
#
_symmetry.space_group_name_H-M   'P 1'
#
loop_
_entity.id
_entity.type
_entity.pdbx_description
1 polymer ?
#
loop_
_entity_poly.entity_id
_entity_poly.type
_entity_poly.pdbx_seq_one_letter_code
_entity_poly.pdbx_strand_id
1 'polypeptide(L)'
;MRIEHALRIHGSKRVHVRGFLLACDQGPLQLCAELLESFPPQCGGPSMVVEGLDINALSSITRGDDCAWSAQPVELDGTIDGGILRVDAAQAD
;
A
#
# COMPACT_ATOMS: atom_id res chain seq x y z
N MET A 1 -6.13 -10.56 -2.81
CA MET A 1 -5.71 -10.48 -4.23
C MET A 1 -4.32 -9.84 -4.29
N ARG A 2 -3.52 -10.15 -5.32
CA ARG A 2 -2.22 -9.50 -5.54
C ARG A 2 -2.33 -8.21 -6.37
N ILE A 3 -1.37 -7.31 -6.22
CA ILE A 3 -1.37 -5.96 -6.80
C ILE A 3 -1.39 -6.00 -8.34
N GLU A 4 -0.63 -6.90 -8.97
CA GLU A 4 -0.57 -7.05 -10.42
C GLU A 4 -1.89 -7.47 -11.06
N HIS A 5 -2.76 -8.15 -10.30
CA HIS A 5 -4.10 -8.50 -10.77
C HIS A 5 -5.07 -7.34 -10.55
N ALA A 6 -4.95 -6.63 -9.44
CA ALA A 6 -5.77 -5.47 -9.16
C ALA A 6 -5.55 -4.35 -10.21
N LEU A 7 -4.29 -4.09 -10.59
CA LEU A 7 -3.93 -3.10 -11.63
C LEU A 7 -4.50 -3.40 -13.02
N ARG A 8 -4.95 -4.63 -13.29
CA ARG A 8 -5.58 -5.01 -14.57
C ARG A 8 -7.09 -4.81 -14.59
N ILE A 9 -7.67 -4.36 -13.48
CA ILE A 9 -9.10 -4.07 -13.42
C ILE A 9 -9.37 -2.77 -14.18
N HIS A 10 -10.28 -2.85 -15.15
CA HIS A 10 -10.81 -1.69 -15.85
C HIS A 10 -12.14 -1.27 -15.20
N GLY A 11 -12.29 0.03 -14.95
CA GLY A 11 -13.44 0.58 -14.24
C GLY A 11 -13.35 0.39 -12.72
N SER A 12 -14.45 0.70 -12.04
CA SER A 12 -14.54 0.66 -10.58
C SER A 12 -14.93 -0.73 -10.06
N LYS A 13 -14.16 -1.29 -9.13
CA LYS A 13 -14.46 -2.60 -8.52
C LYS A 13 -14.02 -2.68 -7.06
N ARG A 14 -14.84 -3.32 -6.22
CA ARG A 14 -14.46 -3.68 -4.84
C ARG A 14 -13.44 -4.81 -4.85
N VAL A 15 -12.37 -4.64 -4.08
CA VAL A 15 -11.22 -5.53 -4.03
C VAL A 15 -10.70 -5.66 -2.61
N HIS A 16 -10.06 -6.80 -2.37
CA HIS A 16 -9.29 -7.08 -1.17
C HIS A 16 -7.84 -7.35 -1.62
N VAL A 17 -6.89 -6.48 -1.29
CA VAL A 17 -5.51 -6.52 -1.81
C VAL A 17 -4.52 -6.60 -0.66
N ARG A 18 -3.47 -7.42 -0.82
CA ARG A 18 -2.41 -7.60 0.17
C ARG A 18 -1.08 -7.05 -0.35
N GLY A 19 -0.33 -6.34 0.49
CA GLY A 19 0.98 -5.77 0.16
C GLY A 19 1.60 -5.00 1.33
N PHE A 20 2.73 -4.33 1.10
CA PHE A 20 3.39 -3.50 2.10
C PHE A 20 3.04 -2.03 1.89
N LEU A 21 2.81 -1.28 2.97
CA LEU A 21 2.63 0.17 2.86
C LEU A 21 3.99 0.87 2.86
N LEU A 22 4.11 1.91 2.05
CA LEU A 22 5.25 2.82 2.02
C LEU A 22 4.75 4.24 1.76
N ALA A 23 5.12 5.17 2.63
CA ALA A 23 4.93 6.60 2.42
C ALA A 23 6.26 7.31 2.70
N CYS A 24 6.64 8.23 1.83
CA CYS A 24 7.78 9.14 2.05
C CYS A 24 7.31 10.59 1.86
N ASP A 25 7.98 11.55 2.49
CA ASP A 25 7.51 12.95 2.62
C ASP A 25 7.16 13.64 1.29
N GLN A 26 7.67 13.18 0.16
CA GLN A 26 7.44 13.77 -1.16
C GLN A 26 6.52 12.94 -2.07
N GLY A 27 5.95 11.84 -1.56
CA GLY A 27 5.21 10.86 -2.36
C GLY A 27 3.83 10.51 -1.82
N PRO A 28 2.93 9.96 -2.66
CA PRO A 28 1.69 9.38 -2.20
C PRO A 28 1.96 8.11 -1.38
N LEU A 29 1.00 7.73 -0.53
CA LEU A 29 1.01 6.41 0.09
C LEU A 29 0.92 5.34 -1.00
N GLN A 30 1.83 4.38 -0.95
CA GLN A 30 1.88 3.26 -1.88
C GLN A 30 1.62 1.94 -1.16
N LEU A 31 0.94 1.03 -1.85
CA LEU A 31 0.95 -0.39 -1.56
C LEU A 31 1.95 -1.05 -2.52
N CYS A 32 3.05 -1.55 -2.00
CA CYS A 32 4.08 -2.28 -2.72
C CYS A 32 3.83 -3.79 -2.66
N ALA A 33 4.14 -4.53 -3.73
CA ALA A 33 4.09 -5.99 -3.70
C ALA A 33 5.15 -6.54 -2.73
N GLU A 34 6.34 -5.93 -2.74
CA GLU A 34 7.48 -6.25 -1.90
C GLU A 34 8.19 -4.95 -1.46
N LEU A 35 8.98 -5.02 -0.39
CA LEU A 35 9.94 -3.98 -0.03
C LEU A 35 11.35 -4.51 -0.29
N LEU A 36 12.17 -3.72 -0.99
CA LEU A 36 13.58 -4.05 -1.21
C LEU A 36 14.37 -3.96 0.11
N GLU A 37 15.43 -4.76 0.23
CA GLU A 37 16.35 -4.77 1.38
C GLU A 37 17.29 -3.55 1.37
N SER A 38 16.71 -2.35 1.47
CA SER A 38 17.41 -1.05 1.58
C SER A 38 16.87 -0.23 2.74
N PHE A 39 17.56 0.86 3.09
CA PHE A 39 17.12 1.80 4.13
C PHE A 39 17.20 3.26 3.62
N PRO A 40 16.07 3.97 3.46
CA PRO A 40 14.69 3.45 3.57
C PRO A 40 14.38 2.41 2.47
N PRO A 41 13.37 1.55 2.67
CA PRO A 41 12.99 0.57 1.66
C PRO A 41 12.32 1.27 0.47
N GLN A 42 12.50 0.68 -0.71
CA GLN A 42 11.77 1.05 -1.93
C GLN A 42 10.79 -0.08 -2.30
N CYS A 43 9.72 0.23 -3.05
CA CYS A 43 8.86 -0.83 -3.59
C CYS A 43 9.67 -1.76 -4.52
N GLY A 44 9.59 -3.05 -4.26
CA GLY A 44 9.99 -4.11 -5.19
C GLY A 44 8.79 -4.56 -6.02
N GLY A 45 8.96 -4.59 -7.34
CA GLY A 45 7.92 -5.05 -8.27
C GLY A 45 6.73 -4.07 -8.41
N PRO A 46 5.52 -4.57 -8.71
CA PRO A 46 4.33 -3.74 -8.88
C PRO A 46 3.95 -2.98 -7.60
N SER A 47 3.50 -1.74 -7.76
CA SER A 47 2.92 -0.93 -6.69
C SER A 47 1.67 -0.21 -7.16
N MET A 48 0.86 0.24 -6.20
CA MET A 48 -0.33 1.05 -6.47
C MET A 48 -0.46 2.19 -5.45
N VAL A 49 -1.09 3.29 -5.87
CA VAL A 49 -1.40 4.41 -4.98
C VAL A 49 -2.59 4.03 -4.10
N VAL A 50 -2.51 4.42 -2.83
CA VAL A 50 -3.53 4.21 -1.81
C VAL A 50 -4.06 5.57 -1.36
N GLU A 51 -5.37 5.73 -1.34
CA GLU A 51 -6.07 6.91 -0.83
C GLU A 51 -6.99 6.53 0.34
N GLY A 52 -7.25 7.49 1.23
CA GLY A 52 -8.18 7.32 2.34
C GLY A 52 -7.62 6.55 3.55
N LEU A 53 -6.32 6.24 3.55
CA LEU A 53 -5.64 5.58 4.66
C LEU A 53 -4.58 6.50 5.26
N ASP A 54 -4.67 6.75 6.57
CA ASP A 54 -3.57 7.36 7.33
C ASP A 54 -2.68 6.25 7.86
N ILE A 55 -1.48 6.13 7.28
CA ILE A 55 -0.49 5.13 7.71
C ILE A 55 -0.11 5.32 9.19
N ASN A 56 -0.16 6.54 9.72
CA ASN A 56 0.22 6.80 11.12
C ASN A 56 -0.78 6.26 12.14
N ALA A 57 -2.00 5.93 11.71
CA ALA A 57 -3.02 5.31 12.55
C ALA A 57 -2.81 3.79 12.71
N LEU A 58 -1.91 3.18 11.93
CA LEU A 58 -1.61 1.75 12.01
C LEU A 58 -0.57 1.47 13.09
N SER A 59 -0.78 0.39 13.85
CA SER A 59 0.08 -0.01 14.97
C SER A 59 1.45 -0.56 14.55
N SER A 60 1.55 -1.15 13.36
CA SER A 60 2.71 -1.92 12.90
C SER A 60 3.54 -1.17 11.83
N ILE A 61 3.91 0.08 12.11
CA ILE A 61 4.65 0.96 11.19
C ILE A 61 6.07 1.24 11.70
N THR A 62 7.03 0.98 10.82
CA THR A 62 8.43 1.38 10.98
C THR A 62 8.64 2.75 10.35
N ARG A 63 9.51 3.56 10.95
CA ARG A 63 9.90 4.88 10.44
C ARG A 63 11.41 4.96 10.28
N GLY A 64 11.87 5.65 9.24
CA GLY A 64 13.29 5.89 8.98
C GLY A 64 13.45 7.01 7.95
N ASP A 65 14.38 7.92 8.23
CA ASP A 65 14.56 9.16 7.48
C ASP A 65 13.21 9.90 7.28
N ASP A 66 12.85 10.17 6.04
CA ASP A 66 11.64 10.83 5.59
C ASP A 66 10.55 9.82 5.14
N CYS A 67 10.67 8.55 5.53
CA CYS A 67 9.78 7.48 5.14
C CYS A 67 9.16 6.71 6.34
N ALA A 68 7.96 6.16 6.11
CA ALA A 68 7.25 5.25 6.98
C ALA A 68 6.74 4.05 6.16
N TRP A 69 6.87 2.84 6.70
CA TRP A 69 6.46 1.62 6.01
C TRP A 69 5.95 0.54 6.97
N SER A 70 5.11 -0.35 6.48
CA SER A 70 4.65 -1.49 7.28
C SER A 70 5.75 -2.55 7.40
N ALA A 71 5.97 -3.07 8.61
CA ALA A 71 6.96 -4.13 8.85
C ALA A 71 6.51 -5.50 8.31
N GLN A 72 5.20 -5.68 8.17
CA GLN A 72 4.55 -6.87 7.62
C GLN A 72 3.60 -6.44 6.49
N PRO A 73 3.20 -7.37 5.60
CA PRO A 73 2.14 -7.10 4.64
C PRO A 73 0.83 -6.78 5.36
N VAL A 74 0.13 -5.76 4.90
CA VAL A 74 -1.24 -5.42 5.33
C VAL A 74 -2.26 -5.93 4.32
N GLU A 75 -3.49 -6.12 4.78
CA GLU A 75 -4.64 -6.40 3.95
C GLU A 75 -5.55 -5.17 3.88
N LEU A 76 -5.87 -4.74 2.67
CA LEU A 76 -6.70 -3.58 2.40
C LEU A 76 -7.97 -3.99 1.66
N ASP A 77 -9.10 -3.60 2.22
CA ASP A 77 -10.40 -3.67 1.57
C ASP A 77 -10.76 -2.29 1.04
N GLY A 78 -11.15 -2.24 -0.23
CA GLY A 78 -11.46 -0.96 -0.86
C GLY A 78 -12.02 -1.07 -2.26
N THR A 79 -12.09 0.07 -2.93
CA THR A 79 -12.49 0.16 -4.33
C THR A 79 -11.31 0.60 -5.17
N ILE A 80 -10.97 -0.19 -6.18
CA ILE A 80 -9.97 0.20 -7.18
C ILE A 80 -10.65 0.90 -8.34
N ASP A 81 -10.07 2.01 -8.78
CA ASP A 81 -10.47 2.74 -9.99
C ASP A 81 -9.24 3.43 -10.59
N GLY A 82 -8.99 3.21 -11.89
CA GLY A 82 -7.83 3.80 -12.57
C GLY A 82 -6.46 3.43 -11.97
N GLY A 83 -6.35 2.29 -11.27
CA GLY A 83 -5.11 1.86 -10.60
C GLY A 83 -4.86 2.49 -9.23
N ILE A 84 -5.81 3.28 -8.72
CA ILE A 84 -5.79 3.85 -7.36
C ILE A 84 -6.73 3.03 -6.48
N LEU A 85 -6.25 2.58 -5.32
CA LEU A 85 -7.08 1.92 -4.31
C LEU A 85 -7.57 2.93 -3.27
N ARG A 86 -8.89 3.15 -3.22
CA ARG A 86 -9.54 3.89 -2.13
C ARG A 86 -9.91 2.91 -1.03
N VAL A 87 -9.35 3.10 0.15
CA VAL A 87 -9.48 2.17 1.28
C VAL A 87 -10.77 2.45 2.05
N ASP A 88 -11.55 1.39 2.25
CA ASP A 88 -12.70 1.39 3.14
C ASP A 88 -12.33 0.84 4.52
N ALA A 89 -11.41 -0.14 4.57
CA ALA A 89 -10.87 -0.71 5.81
C ALA A 89 -9.43 -1.25 5.60
N ALA A 90 -8.62 -1.19 6.65
CA ALA A 90 -7.26 -1.71 6.67
C ALA A 90 -7.05 -2.62 7.89
N GLN A 91 -6.41 -3.77 7.66
CA GLN A 91 -5.98 -4.69 8.72
C GLN A 91 -4.49 -4.95 8.61
N ALA A 92 -3.80 -4.74 9.73
CA ALA A 92 -2.41 -5.12 9.95
C ALA A 92 -2.42 -6.14 11.09
N ASP A 93 -1.98 -7.36 10.81
CA ASP A 93 -1.71 -8.38 11.85
C ASP A 93 -0.45 -8.03 12.65
#